data_AF-A0A7K4RFQ9-F1
#
_entry.id   AF-A0A7K4RFQ9-F1
#
_cell.length_a   1.000
_cell.length_b   1.000
_cell.length_c   1.000
_cell.angle_alpha   90.00
_cell.angle_beta   90.00
_cell.angle_gamma   90.00
#
_symmetry.space_group_name_H-M   'P 1'
#
loop_
_entity.id
_entity.type
_entity.pdbx_description
1 polymer ?
#
loop_
_entity_poly.entity_id
_entity_poly.type
_entity_poly.pdbx_seq_one_letter_code
_entity_poly.pdbx_strand_id
1 'polypeptide(L)'
;QQAPPTQKAGPLQAPPPPAPAPPIVLMKARGEEGRGLPGGGASQGEGPVQAPPPEREGPRPTQPMYQLHGRGLPPPGAPDPAQAQARLAAPEKMKTSIKLVDEQMNWCDSALEFLMEQTDVLVVGALGLQGTGKSTVLSLLAGNQPEEDPRSFVFRPQPPELRERGGAQTGGIDLFVTQERVLFLDTQPILSPAHLDHLINNDRKLPPEFALPHAYVETQSLQIAAFLFTVCHVVLLVQDWFTDLGLYRFLQTAEMVKPPTPSPSHDSSGAGAEEPSEYYPHLVFVQTRAPPDCFSPRRLGQMQQVLGRLMAHSRLKYRGSLSMRELLPGGLGAPPGPPEAEVNLFLLPPLEDEGDDPPPRAGGGGALFPALPPFRGRGGLGGLLARLRGRVLAAARSQLSHSLLTERNWFHYAARIWDGVKKSSALAEYGRLLG
;
A
#
# COMPACT_ATOMS: atom_id res chain seq x y z
N GLN A 1 -50.41 -20.98 35.26
CA GLN A 1 -49.55 -19.80 35.39
C GLN A 1 -49.70 -18.99 34.12
N GLN A 2 -50.27 -17.80 34.27
CA GLN A 2 -50.69 -16.90 33.18
C GLN A 2 -49.49 -16.13 32.61
N ALA A 3 -49.49 -15.93 31.29
CA ALA A 3 -48.54 -15.07 30.58
C ALA A 3 -48.79 -13.58 30.91
N PRO A 4 -47.75 -12.72 30.93
CA PRO A 4 -47.88 -11.32 31.28
C PRO A 4 -48.46 -10.46 30.14
N PRO A 5 -49.05 -9.29 30.44
CA PRO A 5 -49.77 -8.49 29.46
C PRO A 5 -48.86 -7.59 28.60
N THR A 6 -49.18 -7.55 27.32
CA THR A 6 -48.66 -6.62 26.29
C THR A 6 -49.06 -5.18 26.58
N GLN A 7 -48.08 -4.28 26.72
CA GLN A 7 -48.29 -2.83 26.78
C GLN A 7 -48.59 -2.26 25.38
N LYS A 8 -49.66 -1.45 25.30
CA LYS A 8 -50.05 -0.69 24.10
C LYS A 8 -49.06 0.45 23.86
N ALA A 9 -48.38 0.43 22.71
CA ALA A 9 -47.61 1.58 22.21
C ALA A 9 -48.56 2.62 21.59
N GLY A 10 -48.49 3.86 22.06
CA GLY A 10 -49.14 5.01 21.43
C GLY A 10 -48.42 5.42 20.13
N PRO A 11 -49.08 6.18 19.24
CA PRO A 11 -48.52 6.52 17.93
C PRO A 11 -47.34 7.51 18.07
N LEU A 12 -46.18 7.12 17.54
CA LEU A 12 -45.01 7.98 17.38
C LEU A 12 -45.26 8.98 16.23
N GLN A 13 -45.11 10.27 16.54
CA GLN A 13 -45.16 11.38 15.57
C GLN A 13 -44.02 11.28 14.54
N ALA A 14 -44.35 11.50 13.26
CA ALA A 14 -43.38 11.59 12.17
C ALA A 14 -42.53 12.88 12.28
N PRO A 15 -41.24 12.84 11.89
CA PRO A 15 -40.38 14.02 11.93
C PRO A 15 -40.76 15.02 10.82
N PRO A 16 -40.53 16.33 11.03
CA PRO A 16 -40.85 17.37 10.04
C PRO A 16 -39.87 17.35 8.84
N PRO A 17 -40.31 17.80 7.65
CA PRO A 17 -39.47 17.82 6.45
C PRO A 17 -38.39 18.92 6.51
N PRO A 18 -37.26 18.75 5.80
CA PRO A 18 -36.17 19.72 5.78
C PRO A 18 -36.53 20.99 5.00
N ALA A 19 -36.05 22.14 5.49
CA ALA A 19 -36.26 23.46 4.89
C ALA A 19 -35.47 23.63 3.57
N PRO A 20 -35.98 24.42 2.60
CA PRO A 20 -35.33 24.62 1.31
C PRO A 20 -34.08 25.52 1.42
N ALA A 21 -32.99 25.13 0.75
CA ALA A 21 -31.75 25.90 0.66
C ALA A 21 -31.94 27.18 -0.19
N PRO A 22 -31.24 28.29 0.13
CA PRO A 22 -31.33 29.54 -0.62
C PRO A 22 -30.63 29.44 -1.99
N PRO A 23 -31.08 30.20 -3.01
CA PRO A 23 -30.56 30.09 -4.37
C PRO A 23 -29.14 30.67 -4.50
N ILE A 24 -28.25 29.92 -5.15
CA ILE A 24 -26.89 30.35 -5.51
C ILE A 24 -26.97 31.23 -6.77
N VAL A 25 -26.68 32.52 -6.60
CA VAL A 25 -26.62 33.51 -7.69
C VAL A 25 -25.24 33.47 -8.33
N LEU A 26 -25.17 33.03 -9.59
CA LEU A 26 -23.95 33.04 -10.41
C LEU A 26 -23.68 34.46 -10.94
N MET A 27 -22.85 35.24 -10.26
CA MET A 27 -22.43 36.57 -10.72
C MET A 27 -21.26 36.47 -11.69
N LYS A 28 -21.52 36.83 -12.95
CA LYS A 28 -20.55 36.93 -14.05
C LYS A 28 -19.88 38.31 -13.98
N ALA A 29 -18.60 38.37 -13.62
CA ALA A 29 -17.82 39.61 -13.64
C ALA A 29 -17.27 39.87 -15.04
N ARG A 30 -17.70 40.99 -15.67
CA ARG A 30 -17.05 41.58 -16.84
C ARG A 30 -16.75 43.04 -16.49
N GLY A 31 -15.46 43.39 -16.46
CA GLY A 31 -15.00 44.77 -16.38
C GLY A 31 -15.26 45.51 -17.68
N GLU A 32 -15.52 46.81 -17.59
CA GLU A 32 -14.53 47.88 -17.78
C GLU A 32 -15.22 49.25 -17.72
N GLU A 33 -14.52 50.22 -17.13
CA GLU A 33 -14.84 51.63 -17.19
C GLU A 33 -14.58 52.19 -18.60
N GLY A 34 -15.37 53.16 -19.05
CA GLY A 34 -15.06 53.90 -20.27
C GLY A 34 -16.15 54.86 -20.73
N ARG A 35 -16.03 56.12 -20.31
CA ARG A 35 -16.83 57.29 -20.73
C ARG A 35 -16.76 57.54 -22.25
N GLY A 36 -17.86 58.02 -22.83
CA GLY A 36 -17.83 58.88 -24.03
C GLY A 36 -19.02 58.74 -25.00
N LEU A 37 -19.83 59.80 -25.12
CA LEU A 37 -20.86 60.08 -26.13
C LEU A 37 -20.44 61.36 -26.91
N PRO A 38 -21.13 61.83 -27.98
CA PRO A 38 -21.83 61.16 -29.08
C PRO A 38 -21.63 61.83 -30.48
N GLY A 39 -22.29 61.28 -31.53
CA GLY A 39 -22.66 61.96 -32.79
C GLY A 39 -21.82 61.55 -34.00
N GLY A 40 -22.32 61.36 -35.23
CA GLY A 40 -23.63 61.53 -35.87
C GLY A 40 -23.39 61.78 -37.37
N GLY A 41 -24.27 61.29 -38.25
CA GLY A 41 -24.41 61.83 -39.62
C GLY A 41 -23.86 61.00 -40.79
N ALA A 42 -24.72 60.80 -41.77
CA ALA A 42 -24.59 59.99 -42.98
C ALA A 42 -23.93 60.72 -44.18
N SER A 43 -23.48 59.94 -45.19
CA SER A 43 -23.93 59.97 -46.61
C SER A 43 -22.82 59.79 -47.66
N GLN A 44 -23.28 59.41 -48.86
CA GLN A 44 -22.65 58.75 -50.01
C GLN A 44 -21.74 59.64 -50.89
N GLY A 45 -20.91 59.02 -51.75
CA GLY A 45 -20.34 59.68 -52.95
C GLY A 45 -19.11 58.99 -53.57
N GLU A 46 -19.08 58.88 -54.90
CA GLU A 46 -18.28 57.99 -55.77
C GLU A 46 -16.79 58.33 -56.03
N GLY A 47 -15.94 57.28 -56.11
CA GLY A 47 -14.77 56.99 -57.01
C GLY A 47 -13.61 58.00 -57.24
N PRO A 48 -12.48 57.60 -57.89
CA PRO A 48 -11.88 56.27 -58.07
C PRO A 48 -10.33 56.21 -57.80
N VAL A 49 -9.78 54.99 -57.79
CA VAL A 49 -8.36 54.58 -57.98
C VAL A 49 -7.31 54.94 -56.89
N GLN A 50 -6.85 53.93 -56.14
CA GLN A 50 -5.46 53.44 -56.10
C GLN A 50 -5.31 52.34 -55.03
N ALA A 51 -4.65 51.24 -55.40
CA ALA A 51 -4.43 50.08 -54.54
C ALA A 51 -3.28 50.32 -53.54
N PRO A 52 -3.48 50.03 -52.24
CA PRO A 52 -2.41 49.87 -51.26
C PRO A 52 -2.24 48.40 -50.79
N PRO A 53 -1.15 48.08 -50.08
CA PRO A 53 -0.51 46.76 -50.05
C PRO A 53 -1.14 45.74 -49.06
N PRO A 54 -0.72 44.46 -49.09
CA PRO A 54 -1.33 43.39 -48.30
C PRO A 54 -1.16 43.58 -46.79
N GLU A 55 -2.23 43.22 -46.06
CA GLU A 55 -2.36 43.29 -44.62
C GLU A 55 -1.35 42.39 -43.88
N ARG A 56 -0.86 42.93 -42.76
CA ARG A 56 -0.01 42.29 -41.76
C ARG A 56 -0.76 41.12 -41.09
N GLU A 57 -0.14 39.93 -41.11
CA GLU A 57 -0.47 38.86 -40.17
C GLU A 57 -0.38 39.38 -38.72
N GLY A 58 -1.42 39.15 -37.93
CA GLY A 58 -1.44 39.42 -36.49
C GLY A 58 -0.44 38.54 -35.73
N PRO A 59 0.05 39.01 -34.57
CA PRO A 59 1.07 38.30 -33.81
C PRO A 59 0.50 37.01 -33.20
N ARG A 60 1.19 35.89 -33.44
CA ARG A 60 0.97 34.62 -32.73
C ARG A 60 1.33 34.79 -31.24
N PRO A 61 0.62 34.12 -30.32
CA PRO A 61 0.87 34.27 -28.89
C PRO A 61 2.28 33.78 -28.54
N THR A 62 3.10 34.71 -28.03
CA THR A 62 4.47 34.46 -27.57
C THR A 62 4.47 33.57 -26.34
N GLN A 63 5.15 32.44 -26.41
CA GLN A 63 5.50 31.65 -25.22
C GLN A 63 6.40 32.47 -24.29
N PRO A 64 6.32 32.27 -22.96
CA PRO A 64 7.14 33.03 -22.02
C PRO A 64 8.63 32.66 -22.19
N MET A 65 9.44 33.66 -22.52
CA MET A 65 10.89 33.54 -22.61
C MET A 65 11.47 33.71 -21.21
N TYR A 66 12.04 32.63 -20.64
CA TYR A 66 12.81 32.74 -19.40
C TYR A 66 14.11 33.52 -19.67
N GLN A 67 14.17 34.74 -19.16
CA GLN A 67 15.35 35.59 -19.26
C GLN A 67 16.37 35.21 -18.18
N LEU A 68 17.25 34.25 -18.49
CA LEU A 68 18.39 33.95 -17.64
C LEU A 68 19.36 35.14 -17.67
N HIS A 69 19.49 35.81 -16.52
CA HIS A 69 20.46 36.87 -16.29
C HIS A 69 21.88 36.32 -16.41
N GLY A 70 22.52 36.54 -17.55
CA GLY A 70 23.94 36.24 -17.77
C GLY A 70 24.83 37.27 -17.07
N ARG A 71 25.21 36.99 -15.82
CA ARG A 71 26.40 37.61 -15.21
C ARG A 71 27.59 36.72 -15.53
N GLY A 72 28.59 37.29 -16.21
CA GLY A 72 29.75 36.61 -16.75
C GLY A 72 30.41 35.64 -15.75
N LEU A 73 30.35 34.36 -16.09
CA LEU A 73 31.20 33.29 -15.61
C LEU A 73 31.67 32.53 -16.86
N PRO A 74 32.92 31.99 -16.87
CA PRO A 74 33.43 31.26 -18.02
C PRO A 74 32.54 30.04 -18.32
N PRO A 75 32.47 29.59 -19.58
CA PRO A 75 31.60 28.48 -19.94
C PRO A 75 31.98 27.26 -19.10
N PRO A 76 31.02 26.54 -18.50
CA PRO A 76 31.35 25.23 -17.95
C PRO A 76 31.83 24.40 -19.13
N GLY A 77 33.01 23.79 -18.99
CA GLY A 77 33.52 22.84 -19.98
C GLY A 77 32.41 21.86 -20.32
N ALA A 78 32.18 21.63 -21.61
CA ALA A 78 31.17 20.67 -22.07
C ALA A 78 31.34 19.38 -21.25
N PRO A 79 30.30 18.89 -20.55
CA PRO A 79 30.42 17.66 -19.81
C PRO A 79 30.81 16.57 -20.81
N ASP A 80 31.86 15.84 -20.48
CA ASP A 80 32.34 14.72 -21.28
C ASP A 80 31.13 13.82 -21.61
N PRO A 81 30.79 13.58 -22.88
CA PRO A 81 29.60 12.81 -23.26
C PRO A 81 29.56 11.42 -22.59
N ALA A 82 30.72 10.87 -22.24
CA ALA A 82 30.85 9.64 -21.46
C ALA A 82 30.31 9.79 -20.02
N GLN A 83 30.55 10.93 -19.34
CA GLN A 83 30.02 11.19 -18.00
C GLN A 83 28.52 11.51 -18.02
N ALA A 84 28.04 12.17 -19.09
CA ALA A 84 26.61 12.39 -19.29
C ALA A 84 25.86 11.07 -19.56
N GLN A 85 26.45 10.15 -20.34
CA GLN A 85 25.93 8.79 -20.54
C GLN A 85 25.99 7.94 -19.27
N ALA A 86 27.06 8.06 -18.46
CA ALA A 86 27.16 7.35 -17.18
C ALA A 86 26.07 7.79 -16.18
N ARG A 87 25.63 9.06 -16.21
CA ARG A 87 24.50 9.56 -15.41
C ARG A 87 23.13 9.10 -15.90
N LEU A 88 23.03 8.59 -17.13
CA LEU A 88 21.82 8.04 -17.73
C LEU A 88 21.79 6.50 -17.69
N ALA A 89 22.86 5.86 -17.19
CA ALA A 89 22.90 4.42 -17.02
C ALA A 89 21.84 3.97 -16.02
N ALA A 90 21.14 2.88 -16.33
CA ALA A 90 20.16 2.31 -15.41
C ALA A 90 20.85 1.93 -14.09
N PRO A 91 20.22 2.20 -12.94
CA PRO A 91 20.76 1.80 -11.64
C PRO A 91 21.03 0.29 -11.59
N GLU A 92 22.00 -0.09 -10.77
CA GLU A 92 22.32 -1.49 -10.56
C GLU A 92 21.08 -2.23 -10.03
N LYS A 93 20.71 -3.30 -10.74
CA LYS A 93 19.54 -4.11 -10.40
C LYS A 93 19.90 -5.09 -9.27
N MET A 94 19.15 -5.02 -8.18
CA MET A 94 19.25 -6.01 -7.11
C MET A 94 18.86 -7.41 -7.62
N LYS A 95 19.69 -8.41 -7.29
CA LYS A 95 19.42 -9.82 -7.63
C LYS A 95 18.72 -10.56 -6.49
N THR A 96 19.02 -10.18 -5.25
CA THR A 96 18.47 -10.78 -4.03
C THR A 96 18.15 -9.67 -3.03
N SER A 97 17.33 -9.97 -2.03
CA SER A 97 17.15 -9.07 -0.90
C SER A 97 18.45 -8.89 -0.09
N ILE A 98 18.49 -7.81 0.68
CA ILE A 98 19.57 -7.47 1.61
C ILE A 98 18.97 -7.17 2.98
N LYS A 99 19.75 -7.32 4.05
CA LYS A 99 19.30 -7.02 5.41
C LYS A 99 19.17 -5.50 5.59
N LEU A 100 17.99 -5.06 6.02
CA LEU A 100 17.75 -3.73 6.56
C LEU A 100 17.92 -3.72 8.08
N VAL A 101 17.41 -4.77 8.72
CA VAL A 101 17.59 -5.07 10.14
C VAL A 101 18.07 -6.51 10.25
N ASP A 102 19.13 -6.74 11.00
CA ASP A 102 19.69 -8.08 11.22
C ASP A 102 18.87 -8.93 12.22
N GLU A 103 19.28 -10.19 12.41
CA GLU A 103 18.65 -11.12 13.35
C GLU A 103 18.80 -10.72 14.83
N GLN A 104 19.73 -9.81 15.12
CA GLN A 104 19.98 -9.23 16.43
C GLN A 104 19.23 -7.90 16.63
N MET A 105 18.35 -7.53 15.70
CA MET A 105 17.54 -6.31 15.74
C MET A 105 18.38 -5.02 15.65
N ASN A 106 19.49 -5.06 14.93
CA ASN A 106 20.33 -3.90 14.62
C ASN A 106 20.13 -3.44 13.17
N TRP A 107 20.26 -2.14 12.97
CA TRP A 107 20.14 -1.51 11.66
C TRP A 107 21.36 -1.81 10.77
N CYS A 108 21.15 -2.03 9.48
CA CYS A 108 22.20 -2.31 8.50
C CYS A 108 22.28 -1.20 7.43
N ASP A 109 23.45 -0.59 7.26
CA ASP A 109 23.68 0.51 6.30
C ASP A 109 23.87 0.05 4.85
N SER A 110 24.03 -1.25 4.60
CA SER A 110 24.29 -1.83 3.27
C SER A 110 23.22 -1.46 2.24
N ALA A 111 21.98 -1.24 2.67
CA ALA A 111 20.89 -0.88 1.78
C ALA A 111 21.03 0.48 1.10
N LEU A 112 21.82 1.39 1.67
CA LEU A 112 21.96 2.75 1.15
C LEU A 112 22.60 2.79 -0.25
N GLU A 113 23.34 1.76 -0.66
CA GLU A 113 24.00 1.70 -1.98
C GLU A 113 23.02 1.51 -3.15
N PHE A 114 21.84 0.91 -2.90
CA PHE A 114 20.82 0.65 -3.92
C PHE A 114 19.77 1.76 -4.03
N LEU A 115 19.79 2.74 -3.12
CA LEU A 115 18.79 3.80 -3.01
C LEU A 115 19.22 5.09 -3.71
N MET A 116 18.27 5.70 -4.41
CA MET A 116 18.48 6.88 -5.25
C MET A 116 17.93 8.17 -4.61
N GLU A 117 18.39 9.32 -5.10
CA GLU A 117 17.81 10.63 -4.76
C GLU A 117 16.49 10.89 -5.53
N GLN A 118 15.65 9.87 -5.68
CA GLN A 118 14.36 9.96 -6.35
C GLN A 118 13.23 10.11 -5.32
N THR A 119 12.27 11.00 -5.58
CA THR A 119 11.03 11.16 -4.81
C THR A 119 9.93 10.19 -5.27
N ASP A 120 8.74 10.29 -4.67
CA ASP A 120 7.58 9.42 -4.98
C ASP A 120 7.82 7.93 -4.67
N VAL A 121 8.46 7.68 -3.53
CA VAL A 121 8.80 6.34 -3.05
C VAL A 121 7.53 5.56 -2.69
N LEU A 122 7.40 4.32 -3.17
CA LEU A 122 6.41 3.37 -2.67
C LEU A 122 7.10 2.31 -1.81
N VAL A 123 6.54 2.06 -0.63
CA VAL A 123 7.09 1.13 0.37
C VAL A 123 6.00 0.17 0.80
N VAL A 124 6.26 -1.12 0.63
CA VAL A 124 5.34 -2.21 0.92
C VAL A 124 5.97 -3.15 1.92
N GLY A 125 5.40 -3.25 3.12
CA GLY A 125 5.80 -4.22 4.14
C GLY A 125 4.89 -5.44 4.19
N ALA A 126 5.39 -6.57 4.66
CA ALA A 126 4.57 -7.74 4.98
C ALA A 126 4.64 -8.11 6.46
N LEU A 127 3.50 -8.46 7.04
CA LEU A 127 3.34 -9.01 8.39
C LEU A 127 2.58 -10.33 8.34
N GLY A 128 2.82 -11.20 9.31
CA GLY A 128 2.11 -12.48 9.40
C GLY A 128 2.90 -13.55 10.14
N LEU A 129 2.17 -14.57 10.60
CA LEU A 129 2.70 -15.68 11.40
C LEU A 129 3.68 -16.56 10.62
N GLN A 130 4.32 -17.50 11.31
CA GLN A 130 5.23 -18.45 10.67
C GLN A 130 4.46 -19.32 9.67
N GLY A 131 5.08 -19.61 8.51
CA GLY A 131 4.49 -20.49 7.50
C GLY A 131 3.40 -19.90 6.60
N THR A 132 2.96 -18.65 6.82
CA THR A 132 1.87 -18.03 6.05
C THR A 132 2.22 -17.70 4.59
N GLY A 133 3.52 -17.71 4.23
CA GLY A 133 3.98 -17.48 2.85
C GLY A 133 4.31 -16.02 2.49
N LYS A 134 4.61 -15.16 3.47
CA LYS A 134 5.01 -13.74 3.28
C LYS A 134 6.10 -13.56 2.22
N SER A 135 7.25 -14.20 2.41
CA SER A 135 8.42 -14.10 1.53
C SER A 135 8.10 -14.56 0.10
N THR A 136 7.28 -15.61 -0.03
CA THR A 136 6.78 -16.10 -1.32
C THR A 136 5.89 -15.06 -2.00
N VAL A 137 4.88 -14.53 -1.29
CA VAL A 137 3.97 -13.51 -1.83
C VAL A 137 4.75 -12.25 -2.24
N LEU A 138 5.65 -11.76 -1.39
CA LEU A 138 6.46 -10.58 -1.70
C LEU A 138 7.37 -10.80 -2.91
N SER A 139 7.99 -11.98 -3.04
CA SER A 139 8.84 -12.29 -4.21
C SER A 139 8.04 -12.29 -5.51
N LEU A 140 6.84 -12.86 -5.49
CA LEU A 140 5.94 -12.87 -6.64
C LEU A 140 5.45 -11.45 -7.00
N LEU A 141 5.22 -10.58 -6.01
CA LEU A 141 4.89 -9.18 -6.24
C LEU A 141 6.09 -8.36 -6.75
N ALA A 142 7.30 -8.71 -6.32
CA ALA A 142 8.55 -8.07 -6.72
C ALA A 142 9.00 -8.44 -8.14
N GLY A 143 8.46 -9.51 -8.71
CA GLY A 143 8.61 -9.84 -10.14
C GLY A 143 8.95 -11.30 -10.44
N ASN A 144 9.22 -12.14 -9.44
CA ASN A 144 9.38 -13.58 -9.67
C ASN A 144 8.07 -14.20 -10.20
N GLN A 145 8.19 -15.22 -11.04
CA GLN A 145 7.06 -16.01 -11.51
C GLN A 145 6.84 -17.26 -10.63
N PRO A 146 5.60 -17.77 -10.52
CA PRO A 146 5.30 -18.94 -9.69
C PRO A 146 5.97 -20.23 -10.19
N GLU A 147 6.37 -20.31 -11.46
CA GLU A 147 7.06 -21.45 -12.07
C GLU A 147 8.59 -21.43 -11.85
N GLU A 148 9.14 -20.31 -11.34
CA GLU A 148 10.57 -20.22 -11.03
C GLU A 148 10.97 -21.10 -9.84
N ASP A 149 12.23 -21.51 -9.79
CA ASP A 149 12.77 -22.25 -8.64
C ASP A 149 12.64 -21.37 -7.37
N PRO A 150 12.06 -21.86 -6.26
CA PRO A 150 12.01 -21.13 -4.99
C PRO A 150 13.36 -20.58 -4.51
N ARG A 151 14.49 -21.15 -4.97
CA ARG A 151 15.84 -20.67 -4.66
C ARG A 151 16.23 -19.39 -5.40
N SER A 152 15.60 -19.08 -6.53
CA SER A 152 15.80 -17.83 -7.29
C SER A 152 14.92 -16.69 -6.82
N PHE A 153 14.05 -16.93 -5.84
CA PHE A 153 13.16 -15.90 -5.29
C PHE A 153 13.97 -14.83 -4.57
N VAL A 154 13.59 -13.56 -4.77
CA VAL A 154 14.30 -12.41 -4.18
C VAL A 154 14.27 -12.45 -2.65
N PHE A 155 13.15 -12.89 -2.06
CA PHE A 155 13.04 -13.24 -0.64
C PHE A 155 12.93 -14.76 -0.52
N ARG A 156 13.94 -15.38 0.09
CA ARG A 156 14.04 -16.85 0.15
C ARG A 156 12.89 -17.45 0.97
N PRO A 157 12.03 -18.29 0.37
CA PRO A 157 11.03 -19.05 1.12
C PRO A 157 11.67 -20.06 2.06
N GLN A 158 10.90 -20.52 3.04
CA GLN A 158 11.32 -21.57 3.96
C GLN A 158 11.62 -22.88 3.21
N PRO A 159 12.83 -23.44 3.32
CA PRO A 159 13.16 -24.71 2.68
C PRO A 159 12.48 -25.89 3.39
N PRO A 160 12.24 -27.01 2.69
CA PRO A 160 11.49 -28.15 3.25
C PRO A 160 12.13 -28.73 4.50
N GLU A 161 13.46 -28.78 4.57
CA GLU A 161 14.20 -29.31 5.72
C GLU A 161 13.96 -28.47 6.98
N LEU A 162 13.83 -27.15 6.82
CA LEU A 162 13.54 -26.23 7.92
C LEU A 162 12.07 -26.29 8.32
N ARG A 163 11.18 -26.56 7.36
CA ARG A 163 9.75 -26.77 7.60
C ARG A 163 9.49 -28.01 8.44
N GLU A 164 10.18 -29.11 8.17
CA GLU A 164 10.10 -30.35 8.96
C GLU A 164 10.56 -30.16 10.41
N ARG A 165 11.53 -29.27 10.63
CA ARG A 165 12.02 -28.91 11.97
C ARG A 165 11.22 -27.80 12.65
N GLY A 166 10.24 -27.20 11.96
CA GLY A 166 9.48 -26.07 12.47
C GLY A 166 10.28 -24.78 12.66
N GLY A 167 11.40 -24.59 11.95
CA GLY A 167 12.25 -23.40 12.08
C GLY A 167 11.79 -22.21 11.24
N ALA A 168 12.31 -21.00 11.51
CA ALA A 168 12.01 -19.80 10.72
C ALA A 168 13.15 -19.46 9.76
N GLN A 169 12.82 -19.04 8.53
CA GLN A 169 13.80 -18.70 7.48
C GLN A 169 14.20 -17.22 7.52
N THR A 170 13.22 -16.32 7.65
CA THR A 170 13.46 -14.87 7.70
C THR A 170 13.73 -14.47 9.14
N GLY A 171 14.93 -13.95 9.42
CA GLY A 171 15.28 -13.26 10.66
C GLY A 171 15.59 -11.79 10.40
N GLY A 172 15.10 -10.89 11.26
CA GLY A 172 15.18 -9.44 11.06
C GLY A 172 14.19 -8.91 10.00
N ILE A 173 14.62 -7.91 9.22
CA ILE A 173 13.85 -7.29 8.13
C ILE A 173 14.74 -7.24 6.88
N ASP A 174 14.27 -7.82 5.79
CA ASP A 174 14.91 -7.80 4.48
C ASP A 174 14.31 -6.70 3.60
N LEU A 175 15.15 -5.99 2.85
CA LEU A 175 14.79 -4.99 1.86
C LEU A 175 15.10 -5.50 0.45
N PHE A 176 14.19 -5.23 -0.48
CA PHE A 176 14.44 -5.39 -1.92
C PHE A 176 13.88 -4.19 -2.69
N VAL A 177 14.65 -3.69 -3.66
CA VAL A 177 14.25 -2.60 -4.54
C VAL A 177 14.02 -3.15 -5.95
N THR A 178 12.80 -2.99 -6.45
CA THR A 178 12.43 -3.42 -7.81
C THR A 178 12.93 -2.47 -8.90
N GLN A 179 12.83 -2.90 -10.16
CA GLN A 179 13.14 -2.05 -11.32
C GLN A 179 12.16 -0.87 -11.42
N GLU A 180 10.91 -1.06 -11.00
CA GLU A 180 9.88 -0.03 -10.91
C GLU A 180 10.06 0.90 -9.69
N ARG A 181 11.21 0.81 -9.00
CA ARG A 181 11.59 1.61 -7.82
C ARG A 181 10.60 1.50 -6.65
N VAL A 182 10.02 0.31 -6.46
CA VAL A 182 9.22 -0.03 -5.28
C VAL A 182 10.08 -0.78 -4.28
N LEU A 183 10.02 -0.34 -3.02
CA LEU A 183 10.72 -0.93 -1.89
C LEU A 183 9.80 -1.95 -1.22
N PHE A 184 10.26 -3.20 -1.16
CA PHE A 184 9.59 -4.28 -0.43
C PHE A 184 10.35 -4.62 0.85
N LEU A 185 9.60 -4.76 1.95
CA LEU A 185 10.12 -5.15 3.27
C LEU A 185 9.51 -6.50 3.68
N ASP A 186 10.34 -7.55 3.69
CA ASP A 186 9.96 -8.85 4.24
C ASP A 186 10.43 -8.95 5.68
N THR A 187 9.51 -9.20 6.62
CA THR A 187 9.84 -9.29 8.04
C THR A 187 9.90 -10.73 8.50
N GLN A 188 10.68 -10.94 9.56
CA GLN A 188 10.60 -12.16 10.33
C GLN A 188 9.14 -12.42 10.80
N PRO A 189 8.74 -13.69 10.99
CA PRO A 189 7.39 -13.98 11.46
C PRO A 189 7.10 -13.39 12.85
N ILE A 190 5.93 -12.77 12.99
CA ILE A 190 5.45 -12.27 14.29
C ILE A 190 5.02 -13.44 15.18
N LEU A 191 5.23 -13.30 16.50
CA LEU A 191 4.85 -14.30 17.51
C LEU A 191 5.38 -15.72 17.20
N SER A 192 6.58 -15.80 16.62
CA SER A 192 7.17 -17.03 16.07
C SER A 192 7.59 -18.02 17.16
N PRO A 193 7.02 -19.24 17.20
CA PRO A 193 7.49 -20.30 18.10
C PRO A 193 8.95 -20.70 17.82
N ALA A 194 9.38 -20.66 16.56
CA ALA A 194 10.76 -20.97 16.19
C ALA A 194 11.78 -20.01 16.83
N HIS A 195 11.46 -18.71 16.89
CA HIS A 195 12.34 -17.74 17.55
C HIS A 195 12.35 -17.93 19.07
N LEU A 196 11.20 -18.26 19.64
CA LEU A 196 11.10 -18.56 21.07
C LEU A 196 11.92 -19.81 21.45
N ASP A 197 11.78 -20.89 20.68
CA ASP A 197 12.55 -22.12 20.88
C ASP A 197 14.06 -21.86 20.71
N HIS A 198 14.45 -21.09 19.70
CA HIS A 198 15.85 -20.66 19.53
C HIS A 198 16.36 -19.86 20.73
N LEU A 199 15.56 -18.96 21.31
CA LEU A 199 15.96 -18.19 22.50
C LEU A 199 16.14 -19.08 23.74
N ILE A 200 15.23 -20.04 23.94
CA ILE A 200 15.29 -20.99 25.06
C ILE A 200 16.54 -21.88 24.95
N ASN A 201 16.81 -22.42 23.77
CA ASN A 201 17.88 -23.39 23.56
C ASN A 201 19.28 -22.77 23.49
N ASN A 202 19.40 -21.50 23.10
CA ASN A 202 20.70 -20.83 22.95
C ASN A 202 21.07 -19.93 24.14
N ASP A 203 20.30 -20.01 25.23
CA ASP A 203 20.52 -19.33 26.52
C ASP A 203 21.00 -17.87 26.36
N ARG A 204 20.39 -17.16 25.39
CA ARG A 204 20.71 -15.77 25.13
C ARG A 204 20.31 -15.00 26.38
N LYS A 205 21.28 -14.32 27.00
CA LYS A 205 21.01 -13.38 28.11
C LYS A 205 19.93 -12.41 27.64
N LEU A 206 18.74 -12.56 28.20
CA LEU A 206 17.65 -11.63 27.95
C LEU A 206 18.09 -10.25 28.45
N PRO A 207 17.67 -9.17 27.78
CA PRO A 207 17.82 -7.84 28.35
C PRO A 207 17.19 -7.81 29.76
N PRO A 208 17.80 -7.08 30.72
CA PRO A 208 17.37 -7.10 32.13
C PRO A 208 15.93 -6.65 32.34
N GLU A 209 15.35 -5.92 31.39
CA GLU A 209 13.95 -5.51 31.39
C GLU A 209 12.95 -6.65 31.08
N PHE A 210 13.41 -7.81 30.59
CA PHE A 210 12.55 -8.96 30.30
C PHE A 210 12.85 -10.14 31.21
N ALA A 211 11.84 -10.55 31.99
CA ALA A 211 11.93 -11.74 32.85
C ALA A 211 11.75 -13.05 32.08
N LEU A 212 10.92 -13.05 31.02
CA LEU A 212 10.49 -14.25 30.31
C LEU A 212 10.76 -14.14 28.80
N PRO A 213 11.29 -15.20 28.14
CA PRO A 213 11.60 -15.16 26.70
C PRO A 213 10.39 -14.86 25.80
N HIS A 214 9.19 -15.30 26.17
CA HIS A 214 7.99 -15.07 25.36
C HIS A 214 7.59 -13.59 25.31
N ALA A 215 7.71 -12.87 26.43
CA ALA A 215 7.45 -11.43 26.50
C ALA A 215 8.44 -10.66 25.62
N TYR A 216 9.70 -11.12 25.55
CA TYR A 216 10.70 -10.54 24.66
C TYR A 216 10.34 -10.73 23.17
N VAL A 217 9.95 -11.94 22.76
CA VAL A 217 9.52 -12.24 21.37
C VAL A 217 8.27 -11.44 20.99
N GLU A 218 7.33 -11.28 21.92
CA GLU A 218 6.12 -10.49 21.70
C GLU A 218 6.45 -9.00 21.51
N THR A 219 7.27 -8.42 22.38
CA THR A 219 7.72 -7.03 22.25
C THR A 219 8.53 -6.81 20.98
N GLN A 220 9.40 -7.74 20.57
CA GLN A 220 10.08 -7.67 19.27
C GLN A 220 9.09 -7.64 18.10
N SER A 221 8.03 -8.46 18.17
CA SER A 221 6.99 -8.47 17.14
C SER A 221 6.27 -7.11 17.05
N LEU A 222 5.95 -6.51 18.20
CA LEU A 222 5.34 -5.17 18.27
C LEU A 222 6.27 -4.09 17.73
N GLN A 223 7.57 -4.15 18.03
CA GLN A 223 8.57 -3.22 17.49
C GLN A 223 8.57 -3.23 15.95
N ILE A 224 8.57 -4.41 15.35
CA ILE A 224 8.53 -4.56 13.88
C ILE A 224 7.22 -4.03 13.30
N ALA A 225 6.08 -4.36 13.90
CA ALA A 225 4.78 -3.91 13.42
C ALA A 225 4.63 -2.37 13.51
N ALA A 226 5.02 -1.78 14.64
CA ALA A 226 5.02 -0.34 14.85
C ALA A 226 5.95 0.40 13.86
N PHE A 227 7.12 -0.18 13.61
CA PHE A 227 8.05 0.33 12.60
C PHE A 227 7.41 0.32 11.21
N LEU A 228 6.85 -0.80 10.76
CA LEU A 228 6.19 -0.88 9.45
C LEU A 228 5.00 0.07 9.33
N PHE A 229 4.20 0.23 10.39
CA PHE A 229 3.08 1.18 10.40
C PHE A 229 3.52 2.64 10.23
N THR A 230 4.79 2.92 10.50
CA THR A 230 5.34 4.28 10.42
C THR A 230 6.04 4.52 9.07
N VAL A 231 6.74 3.52 8.54
CA VAL A 231 7.61 3.70 7.35
C VAL A 231 7.02 3.17 6.04
N CYS A 232 5.90 2.45 6.08
CA CYS A 232 5.27 1.87 4.89
C CYS A 232 4.05 2.66 4.41
N HIS A 233 3.77 2.54 3.11
CA HIS A 233 2.53 3.01 2.50
C HIS A 233 1.46 1.91 2.53
N VAL A 234 1.88 0.68 2.25
CA VAL A 234 1.03 -0.51 2.27
C VAL A 234 1.66 -1.56 3.19
N VAL A 235 0.85 -2.16 4.04
CA VAL A 235 1.23 -3.32 4.85
C VAL A 235 0.32 -4.49 4.47
N LEU A 236 0.93 -5.56 3.98
CA LEU A 236 0.26 -6.81 3.65
C LEU A 236 0.20 -7.68 4.91
N LEU A 237 -0.99 -7.97 5.41
CA LEU A 237 -1.21 -8.97 6.46
C LEU A 237 -1.48 -10.32 5.81
N VAL A 238 -0.49 -11.21 5.85
CA VAL A 238 -0.53 -12.51 5.18
C VAL A 238 -0.96 -13.60 6.16
N GLN A 239 -2.05 -14.29 5.85
CA GLN A 239 -2.67 -15.33 6.68
C GLN A 239 -2.94 -16.59 5.85
N ASP A 240 -2.70 -17.78 6.41
CA ASP A 240 -2.97 -19.06 5.76
C ASP A 240 -4.30 -19.70 6.22
N TRP A 241 -4.88 -19.25 7.33
CA TRP A 241 -6.23 -19.63 7.78
C TRP A 241 -7.06 -18.41 8.25
N PHE A 242 -8.39 -18.53 8.19
CA PHE A 242 -9.34 -17.47 8.59
C PHE A 242 -10.24 -17.98 9.72
N THR A 243 -10.42 -17.31 10.88
CA THR A 243 -9.93 -15.99 11.32
C THR A 243 -9.13 -16.09 12.62
N ASP A 244 -7.95 -15.48 12.69
CA ASP A 244 -7.12 -15.45 13.90
C ASP A 244 -7.39 -14.19 14.75
N LEU A 245 -8.12 -14.34 15.86
CA LEU A 245 -8.42 -13.22 16.76
C LEU A 245 -7.20 -12.67 17.50
N GLY A 246 -6.21 -13.52 17.80
CA GLY A 246 -4.97 -13.11 18.46
C GLY A 246 -4.20 -12.13 17.58
N LEU A 247 -4.15 -12.40 16.27
CA LEU A 247 -3.51 -11.53 15.30
C LEU A 247 -4.16 -10.14 15.21
N TYR A 248 -5.50 -10.04 15.17
CA TYR A 248 -6.16 -8.73 15.11
C TYR A 248 -6.00 -7.93 16.41
N ARG A 249 -5.99 -8.60 17.56
CA ARG A 249 -5.66 -7.96 18.84
C ARG A 249 -4.23 -7.43 18.84
N PHE A 250 -3.29 -8.24 18.35
CA PHE A 250 -1.90 -7.84 18.19
C PHE A 250 -1.75 -6.59 17.30
N LEU A 251 -2.48 -6.51 16.18
CA LEU A 251 -2.44 -5.32 15.31
C LEU A 251 -2.96 -4.06 16.00
N GLN A 252 -4.04 -4.18 16.78
CA GLN A 252 -4.57 -3.07 17.57
C GLN A 252 -3.56 -2.62 18.64
N THR A 253 -2.87 -3.56 19.29
CA THR A 253 -1.77 -3.24 20.21
C THR A 253 -0.61 -2.54 19.49
N ALA A 254 -0.20 -3.05 18.33
CA ALA A 254 0.85 -2.46 17.50
C ALA A 254 0.52 -1.02 17.06
N GLU A 255 -0.76 -0.75 16.76
CA GLU A 255 -1.25 0.58 16.40
C GLU A 255 -1.09 1.58 17.55
N MET A 256 -1.32 1.17 18.80
CA MET A 256 -1.22 2.03 19.98
C MET A 256 0.22 2.34 20.42
N VAL A 257 1.17 1.47 20.10
CA VAL A 257 2.58 1.62 20.50
C VAL A 257 3.46 2.25 19.42
N LYS A 258 2.89 2.58 18.25
CA LYS A 258 3.65 3.24 17.18
C LYS A 258 4.05 4.66 17.59
N PRO A 259 5.24 5.15 17.20
CA PRO A 259 5.64 6.52 17.49
C PRO A 259 4.67 7.52 16.85
N PRO A 260 4.42 8.67 17.50
CA PRO A 260 3.64 9.74 16.90
C PRO A 260 4.36 10.21 15.64
N THR A 261 3.63 10.21 14.53
CA THR A 261 4.11 10.69 13.24
C THR A 261 3.37 11.96 12.92
N PRO A 262 4.07 13.02 12.52
CA PRO A 262 3.38 14.26 12.30
C PRO A 262 2.77 14.30 10.89
N SER A 263 1.58 14.90 10.79
CA SER A 263 0.80 14.98 9.55
C SER A 263 1.41 15.97 8.55
N PRO A 264 1.46 15.65 7.24
CA PRO A 264 1.70 16.67 6.23
C PRO A 264 0.44 17.55 6.10
N SER A 265 0.50 18.76 6.61
CA SER A 265 -0.57 19.74 6.51
C SER A 265 -0.59 20.36 5.11
N HIS A 266 -1.34 19.78 4.17
CA HIS A 266 -1.72 20.46 2.93
C HIS A 266 -2.97 19.92 2.21
N ASP A 267 -4.05 19.62 2.94
CA ASP A 267 -5.40 19.71 2.35
C ASP A 267 -5.99 21.07 2.72
N SER A 268 -5.86 22.03 1.80
CA SER A 268 -6.40 23.38 1.94
C SER A 268 -7.92 23.38 1.73
N SER A 269 -8.67 22.89 2.71
CA SER A 269 -10.07 23.24 2.92
C SER A 269 -10.21 23.80 4.33
N GLY A 270 -10.45 25.11 4.41
CA GLY A 270 -10.33 25.87 5.64
C GLY A 270 -11.36 25.54 6.73
N ALA A 271 -11.05 26.15 7.89
CA ALA A 271 -11.90 26.33 9.07
C ALA A 271 -12.11 25.10 9.96
N GLY A 272 -11.12 24.84 10.81
CA GLY A 272 -11.26 24.04 12.03
C GLY A 272 -9.89 23.80 12.63
N ALA A 273 -9.73 23.97 13.95
CA ALA A 273 -8.54 23.54 14.66
C ALA A 273 -8.49 22.00 14.62
N GLU A 274 -8.02 21.43 13.51
CA GLU A 274 -7.85 19.99 13.40
C GLU A 274 -6.53 19.58 14.06
N GLU A 275 -6.67 18.69 15.03
CA GLU A 275 -5.58 17.93 15.64
C GLU A 275 -4.65 17.38 14.52
N PRO A 276 -3.31 17.45 14.65
CA PRO A 276 -2.42 16.99 13.60
C PRO A 276 -2.78 15.55 13.19
N SER A 277 -3.19 15.37 11.94
CA SER A 277 -3.76 14.11 11.44
C SER A 277 -2.71 13.01 11.33
N GLU A 278 -2.57 12.22 12.40
CA GLU A 278 -1.58 11.16 12.49
C GLU A 278 -1.59 10.22 11.28
N TYR A 279 -0.40 9.83 10.81
CA TYR A 279 -0.28 8.95 9.64
C TYR A 279 -0.65 7.50 9.98
N TYR A 280 -1.42 6.88 9.08
CA TYR A 280 -1.75 5.45 9.09
C TYR A 280 -1.64 4.85 7.67
N PRO A 281 -0.98 3.69 7.51
CA PRO A 281 -0.79 3.05 6.21
C PRO A 281 -2.06 2.33 5.74
N HIS A 282 -2.06 1.94 4.47
CA HIS A 282 -3.02 0.99 3.94
C HIS A 282 -2.75 -0.42 4.44
N LEU A 283 -3.76 -1.07 5.01
CA LEU A 283 -3.69 -2.47 5.42
C LEU A 283 -4.42 -3.33 4.40
N VAL A 284 -3.78 -4.41 3.93
CA VAL A 284 -4.35 -5.36 2.98
C VAL A 284 -4.30 -6.76 3.58
N PHE A 285 -5.44 -7.41 3.68
CA PHE A 285 -5.55 -8.80 4.12
C PHE A 285 -5.30 -9.73 2.94
N VAL A 286 -4.25 -10.54 3.00
CA VAL A 286 -3.90 -11.51 1.98
C VAL A 286 -4.07 -12.91 2.56
N GLN A 287 -5.15 -13.57 2.18
CA GLN A 287 -5.42 -14.96 2.56
C GLN A 287 -4.73 -15.90 1.57
N THR A 288 -3.61 -16.48 1.96
CA THR A 288 -2.92 -17.51 1.18
C THR A 288 -3.59 -18.87 1.36
N ARG A 289 -3.30 -19.80 0.44
CA ARG A 289 -3.79 -21.19 0.49
C ARG A 289 -5.32 -21.28 0.61
N ALA A 290 -6.03 -20.31 0.05
CA ALA A 290 -7.47 -20.24 0.15
C ALA A 290 -8.11 -21.45 -0.57
N PRO A 291 -8.97 -22.23 0.09
CA PRO A 291 -9.68 -23.33 -0.55
C PRO A 291 -10.70 -22.79 -1.57
N PRO A 292 -11.11 -23.60 -2.57
CA PRO A 292 -12.03 -23.18 -3.63
C PRO A 292 -13.33 -22.54 -3.11
N ASP A 293 -13.88 -23.06 -2.02
CA ASP A 293 -15.11 -22.54 -1.41
C ASP A 293 -15.02 -21.07 -0.95
N CYS A 294 -13.82 -20.57 -0.64
CA CYS A 294 -13.59 -19.18 -0.25
C CYS A 294 -13.78 -18.19 -1.39
N PHE A 295 -13.70 -18.63 -2.63
CA PHE A 295 -13.92 -17.80 -3.81
C PHE A 295 -15.42 -17.59 -4.11
N SER A 296 -16.32 -18.21 -3.34
CA SER A 296 -17.76 -17.94 -3.46
C SER A 296 -18.10 -16.52 -2.96
N PRO A 297 -18.93 -15.75 -3.69
CA PRO A 297 -19.33 -14.39 -3.27
C PRO A 297 -19.95 -14.34 -1.87
N ARG A 298 -20.68 -15.39 -1.49
CA ARG A 298 -21.26 -15.53 -0.14
C ARG A 298 -20.19 -15.61 0.93
N ARG A 299 -19.17 -16.47 0.78
CA ARG A 299 -18.11 -16.62 1.77
C ARG A 299 -17.23 -15.36 1.82
N LEU A 300 -16.90 -14.78 0.66
CA LEU A 300 -16.15 -13.52 0.63
C LEU A 300 -16.90 -12.39 1.36
N GLY A 301 -18.21 -12.24 1.14
CA GLY A 301 -19.03 -11.25 1.84
C GLY A 301 -19.05 -11.46 3.36
N GLN A 302 -19.10 -12.72 3.83
CA GLN A 302 -19.00 -13.03 5.26
C GLN A 302 -17.63 -12.67 5.83
N MET A 303 -16.54 -12.97 5.12
CA MET A 303 -15.19 -12.60 5.55
C MET A 303 -15.04 -11.09 5.69
N GLN A 304 -15.52 -10.32 4.70
CA GLN A 304 -15.50 -8.84 4.75
C GLN A 304 -16.30 -8.28 5.94
N GLN A 305 -17.47 -8.86 6.26
CA GLN A 305 -18.27 -8.45 7.41
C GLN A 305 -17.54 -8.70 8.74
N VAL A 306 -16.91 -9.87 8.88
CA VAL A 306 -16.14 -10.23 10.09
C VAL A 306 -14.95 -9.28 10.26
N LEU A 307 -14.13 -9.11 9.22
CA LEU A 307 -13.00 -8.17 9.23
C LEU A 307 -13.44 -6.73 9.54
N GLY A 308 -14.55 -6.31 8.93
CA GLY A 308 -15.12 -4.98 9.14
C GLY A 308 -15.60 -4.71 10.57
N ARG A 309 -15.97 -5.76 11.33
CA ARG A 309 -16.30 -5.66 12.75
C ARG A 309 -15.06 -5.70 13.63
N LEU A 310 -14.12 -6.59 13.33
CA LEU A 310 -12.87 -6.74 14.11
C LEU A 310 -12.01 -5.47 14.03
N MET A 311 -11.98 -4.81 12.89
CA MET A 311 -11.18 -3.60 12.64
C MET A 311 -11.98 -2.29 12.79
N ALA A 312 -13.21 -2.34 13.31
CA ALA A 312 -14.10 -1.17 13.35
C ALA A 312 -13.51 0.04 14.10
N HIS A 313 -12.64 -0.21 15.08
CA HIS A 313 -12.00 0.82 15.91
C HIS A 313 -10.53 1.10 15.54
N SER A 314 -10.00 0.39 14.53
CA SER A 314 -8.64 0.64 14.05
C SER A 314 -8.63 1.86 13.14
N ARG A 315 -7.59 2.69 13.25
CA ARG A 315 -7.36 3.86 12.38
C ARG A 315 -6.59 3.50 11.10
N LEU A 316 -6.13 2.25 10.96
CA LEU A 316 -5.49 1.76 9.75
C LEU A 316 -6.42 1.85 8.55
N LYS A 317 -5.88 2.15 7.37
CA LYS A 317 -6.68 2.30 6.13
C LYS A 317 -6.96 0.92 5.52
N TYR A 318 -7.89 0.17 6.12
CA TYR A 318 -8.22 -1.22 5.71
C TYR A 318 -9.41 -1.34 4.75
N ARG A 319 -10.01 -0.22 4.31
CA ARG A 319 -11.14 -0.18 3.36
C ARG A 319 -10.87 0.67 2.13
N GLY A 320 -11.64 0.43 1.07
CA GLY A 320 -11.89 1.37 -0.02
C GLY A 320 -10.80 1.54 -1.08
N SER A 321 -9.68 0.80 -1.01
CA SER A 321 -8.56 0.99 -1.94
C SER A 321 -8.17 -0.27 -2.72
N LEU A 322 -8.24 -1.46 -2.11
CA LEU A 322 -7.57 -2.68 -2.60
C LEU A 322 -8.44 -3.94 -2.46
N SER A 323 -9.75 -3.85 -2.71
CA SER A 323 -10.70 -4.99 -2.66
C SER A 323 -10.61 -5.90 -3.89
N MET A 324 -10.76 -7.21 -3.69
CA MET A 324 -10.81 -8.22 -4.76
C MET A 324 -12.15 -8.27 -5.51
N ARG A 325 -13.23 -7.66 -5.01
CA ARG A 325 -14.59 -7.97 -5.51
C ARG A 325 -14.80 -7.66 -7.00
N GLU A 326 -14.21 -6.58 -7.50
CA GLU A 326 -14.23 -6.22 -8.93
C GLU A 326 -13.52 -7.23 -9.85
N LEU A 327 -12.74 -8.14 -9.25
CA LEU A 327 -11.87 -9.08 -9.96
C LEU A 327 -12.45 -10.50 -10.06
N LEU A 328 -13.56 -10.78 -9.36
CA LEU A 328 -14.21 -12.09 -9.41
C LEU A 328 -15.08 -12.22 -10.67
N PRO A 329 -14.94 -13.31 -11.45
CA PRO A 329 -15.82 -13.60 -12.59
C PRO A 329 -17.23 -13.92 -12.06
N GLY A 330 -18.09 -12.91 -12.03
CA GLY A 330 -19.39 -12.96 -11.35
C GLY A 330 -19.85 -11.65 -10.71
N GLY A 331 -19.04 -10.58 -10.75
CA GLY A 331 -19.41 -9.23 -10.31
C GLY A 331 -20.63 -8.61 -11.01
N LEU A 332 -21.29 -9.32 -11.94
CA LEU A 332 -22.51 -8.90 -12.64
C LEU A 332 -23.80 -9.09 -11.84
N GLY A 333 -23.79 -9.80 -10.70
CA GLY A 333 -25.02 -10.24 -10.03
C GLY A 333 -25.37 -9.57 -8.69
N ALA A 334 -24.44 -8.90 -8.02
CA ALA A 334 -24.70 -8.29 -6.72
C ALA A 334 -24.55 -6.77 -6.84
N PRO A 335 -25.58 -5.98 -6.47
CA PRO A 335 -25.51 -4.53 -6.61
C PRO A 335 -24.25 -4.02 -5.88
N PRO A 336 -23.48 -3.12 -6.51
CA PRO A 336 -22.34 -2.50 -5.85
C PRO A 336 -22.89 -1.81 -4.59
N GLY A 337 -22.43 -2.26 -3.42
CA GLY A 337 -22.53 -1.44 -2.23
C GLY A 337 -21.65 -0.19 -2.41
N PRO A 338 -21.78 0.82 -1.53
CA PRO A 338 -20.87 1.95 -1.58
C PRO A 338 -19.41 1.45 -1.50
N PRO A 339 -18.52 1.86 -2.44
CA PRO A 339 -17.15 1.34 -2.56
C PRO A 339 -16.28 1.60 -1.31
N GLU A 340 -16.64 2.61 -0.52
CA GLU A 340 -15.97 3.00 0.72
C GLU A 340 -16.15 2.01 1.88
N ALA A 341 -17.09 1.05 1.77
CA ALA A 341 -17.38 0.08 2.82
C ALA A 341 -16.57 -1.22 2.71
N GLU A 342 -15.94 -1.48 1.56
CA GLU A 342 -15.31 -2.77 1.29
C GLU A 342 -13.94 -2.88 1.94
N VAL A 343 -13.71 -4.01 2.62
CA VAL A 343 -12.41 -4.34 3.22
C VAL A 343 -11.42 -4.72 2.12
N ASN A 344 -10.18 -4.27 2.25
CA ASN A 344 -9.04 -4.59 1.41
C ASN A 344 -8.61 -6.07 1.58
N LEU A 345 -9.44 -7.00 1.10
CA LEU A 345 -9.23 -8.45 1.22
C LEU A 345 -8.90 -9.07 -0.15
N PHE A 346 -7.85 -9.87 -0.18
CA PHE A 346 -7.37 -10.60 -1.34
C PHE A 346 -7.17 -12.09 -1.02
N LEU A 347 -7.69 -12.98 -1.87
CA LEU A 347 -7.58 -14.44 -1.70
C LEU A 347 -6.60 -15.04 -2.73
N LEU A 348 -5.61 -15.79 -2.28
CA LEU A 348 -4.64 -16.47 -3.15
C LEU A 348 -4.79 -18.00 -3.04
N PRO A 349 -4.85 -18.71 -4.17
CA PRO A 349 -4.72 -20.15 -4.23
C PRO A 349 -3.48 -20.73 -3.53
N PRO A 350 -3.50 -22.03 -3.16
CA PRO A 350 -2.27 -22.80 -3.01
C PRO A 350 -1.45 -22.79 -4.32
N LEU A 351 -0.12 -22.72 -4.21
CA LEU A 351 0.80 -22.73 -5.36
C LEU A 351 0.76 -24.06 -6.13
N GLU A 352 0.58 -25.16 -5.40
CA GLU A 352 0.68 -26.53 -5.92
C GLU A 352 -0.49 -26.93 -6.84
N ASP A 353 -1.59 -26.17 -6.82
CA ASP A 353 -2.82 -26.52 -7.53
C ASP A 353 -2.75 -26.24 -9.05
N GLU A 354 -1.71 -25.57 -9.57
CA GLU A 354 -1.61 -25.26 -11.01
C GLU A 354 -0.94 -26.37 -11.84
N GLY A 355 -0.14 -27.27 -11.25
CA GLY A 355 0.79 -28.15 -11.99
C GLY A 355 0.52 -29.66 -11.95
N ASP A 356 -0.36 -30.15 -11.08
CA ASP A 356 -0.46 -31.60 -10.79
C ASP A 356 -1.62 -32.33 -11.48
N ASP A 357 -2.42 -31.66 -12.29
CA ASP A 357 -3.42 -32.34 -13.12
C ASP A 357 -2.75 -32.83 -14.42
N PRO A 358 -2.45 -34.14 -14.56
CA PRO A 358 -1.95 -34.65 -15.82
C PRO A 358 -2.98 -34.34 -16.92
N PRO A 359 -2.55 -33.91 -18.12
CA PRO A 359 -3.47 -33.73 -19.22
C PRO A 359 -4.17 -35.08 -19.44
N PRO A 360 -5.52 -35.10 -19.41
CA PRO A 360 -6.27 -36.33 -19.59
C PRO A 360 -5.82 -37.01 -20.89
N ARG A 361 -5.41 -38.27 -20.78
CA ARG A 361 -4.88 -39.06 -21.91
C ARG A 361 -5.89 -39.01 -23.04
N ALA A 362 -5.51 -38.40 -24.16
CA ALA A 362 -6.28 -38.41 -25.39
C ALA A 362 -6.34 -39.85 -25.93
N GLY A 363 -7.30 -40.64 -25.44
CA GLY A 363 -7.78 -41.82 -26.14
C GLY A 363 -8.34 -41.36 -27.49
N GLY A 364 -7.83 -41.93 -28.58
CA GLY A 364 -7.94 -41.40 -29.93
C GLY A 364 -9.33 -40.88 -30.34
N GLY A 365 -9.32 -39.74 -31.03
CA GLY A 365 -10.46 -39.21 -31.77
C GLY A 365 -10.99 -37.87 -31.25
N GLY A 366 -10.41 -36.77 -31.72
CA GLY A 366 -11.07 -35.47 -31.98
C GLY A 366 -11.84 -34.73 -30.86
N ALA A 367 -12.02 -35.29 -29.67
CA ALA A 367 -12.85 -34.69 -28.65
C ALA A 367 -12.04 -33.69 -27.81
N LEU A 368 -12.42 -32.42 -27.88
CA LEU A 368 -11.88 -31.35 -27.03
C LEU A 368 -12.34 -31.47 -25.57
N PHE A 369 -13.47 -32.14 -25.33
CA PHE A 369 -14.10 -32.23 -24.01
C PHE A 369 -13.28 -33.03 -22.98
N PRO A 370 -12.71 -34.21 -23.32
CA PRO A 370 -11.75 -34.89 -22.44
C PRO A 370 -10.55 -34.03 -22.10
N ALA A 371 -10.09 -33.14 -23.00
CA ALA A 371 -8.89 -32.31 -22.81
C ALA A 371 -9.12 -31.05 -21.95
N LEU A 372 -10.35 -30.79 -21.50
CA LEU A 372 -10.65 -29.65 -20.64
C LEU A 372 -10.11 -29.88 -19.22
N PRO A 373 -9.44 -28.90 -18.61
CA PRO A 373 -9.00 -28.99 -17.23
C PRO A 373 -10.21 -29.04 -16.29
N PRO A 374 -10.05 -29.62 -15.08
CA PRO A 374 -11.12 -29.66 -14.09
C PRO A 374 -11.55 -28.23 -13.71
N PHE A 375 -12.85 -28.06 -13.47
CA PHE A 375 -13.39 -26.77 -13.05
C PHE A 375 -12.93 -26.45 -11.63
N ARG A 376 -12.03 -25.47 -11.49
CA ARG A 376 -11.48 -25.04 -10.19
C ARG A 376 -12.34 -24.02 -9.44
N GLY A 377 -13.37 -23.46 -10.09
CA GLY A 377 -14.28 -22.48 -9.47
C GLY A 377 -13.67 -21.13 -9.11
N ARG A 378 -12.52 -20.76 -9.70
CA ARG A 378 -11.74 -19.55 -9.38
C ARG A 378 -10.83 -19.13 -10.54
N GLY A 379 -10.25 -17.93 -10.44
CA GLY A 379 -9.19 -17.49 -11.35
C GLY A 379 -7.85 -18.19 -11.07
N GLY A 380 -7.03 -18.35 -12.11
CA GLY A 380 -5.66 -18.89 -11.97
C GLY A 380 -4.78 -18.04 -11.06
N LEU A 381 -3.76 -18.65 -10.46
CA LEU A 381 -2.91 -18.01 -9.45
C LEU A 381 -2.17 -16.82 -10.06
N GLY A 382 -1.57 -16.99 -11.25
CA GLY A 382 -0.86 -15.92 -11.94
C GLY A 382 -1.77 -14.71 -12.24
N GLY A 383 -3.02 -14.96 -12.64
CA GLY A 383 -4.00 -13.91 -12.90
C GLY A 383 -4.41 -13.14 -11.63
N LEU A 384 -4.57 -13.84 -10.50
CA LEU A 384 -4.87 -13.20 -9.22
C LEU A 384 -3.66 -12.40 -8.69
N LEU A 385 -2.45 -12.95 -8.79
CA LEU A 385 -1.21 -12.27 -8.41
C LEU A 385 -0.96 -11.02 -9.25
N ALA A 386 -1.15 -11.08 -10.57
CA ALA A 386 -1.01 -9.92 -11.44
C ALA A 386 -1.96 -8.78 -11.05
N ARG A 387 -3.18 -9.12 -10.64
CA ARG A 387 -4.16 -8.14 -10.16
C ARG A 387 -3.79 -7.57 -8.79
N LEU A 388 -3.32 -8.41 -7.85
CA LEU A 388 -2.80 -7.94 -6.56
C LEU A 388 -1.64 -6.99 -6.77
N ARG A 389 -0.67 -7.38 -7.62
CA ARG A 389 0.49 -6.55 -7.98
C ARG A 389 0.05 -5.22 -8.57
N GLY A 390 -0.83 -5.23 -9.56
CA GLY A 390 -1.35 -3.98 -10.16
C GLY A 390 -2.00 -3.06 -9.13
N ARG A 391 -2.78 -3.61 -8.18
CA ARG A 391 -3.43 -2.85 -7.10
C ARG A 391 -2.42 -2.29 -6.09
N VAL A 392 -1.46 -3.10 -5.64
CA VAL A 392 -0.41 -2.68 -4.70
C VAL A 392 0.48 -1.59 -5.31
N LEU A 393 0.88 -1.74 -6.57
CA LEU A 393 1.73 -0.76 -7.27
C LEU A 393 1.00 0.56 -7.56
N ALA A 394 -0.33 0.52 -7.68
CA ALA A 394 -1.20 1.68 -7.86
C ALA A 394 -1.67 2.31 -6.53
N ALA A 395 -1.24 1.78 -5.37
CA ALA A 395 -1.62 2.33 -4.08
C ALA A 395 -1.12 3.78 -3.91
N ALA A 396 -1.87 4.56 -3.13
CA ALA A 396 -1.56 5.95 -2.87
C ALA A 396 -0.20 6.10 -2.15
N ARG A 397 0.64 7.01 -2.65
CA ARG A 397 1.97 7.34 -2.11
C ARG A 397 1.87 8.58 -1.22
N SER A 398 1.07 8.46 -0.16
CA SER A 398 0.87 9.55 0.81
C SER A 398 2.17 9.86 1.54
N GLN A 399 2.43 11.14 1.78
CA GLN A 399 3.64 11.59 2.47
C GLN A 399 3.73 11.00 3.89
N LEU A 400 4.87 10.35 4.20
CA LEU A 400 5.17 9.74 5.50
C LEU A 400 5.70 10.75 6.54
N SER A 401 6.13 11.93 6.07
CA SER A 401 6.74 12.97 6.91
C SER A 401 6.33 14.36 6.41
N HIS A 402 6.62 15.39 7.19
CA HIS A 402 6.37 16.79 6.80
C HIS A 402 7.10 17.23 5.53
N SER A 403 8.22 16.58 5.20
CA SER A 403 8.96 16.84 3.98
C SER A 403 8.75 15.71 2.97
N LEU A 404 8.83 16.07 1.69
CA LEU A 404 8.95 15.11 0.61
C LEU A 404 10.23 14.30 0.82
N LEU A 405 10.08 12.97 0.88
CA LEU A 405 11.19 12.05 1.05
C LEU A 405 11.65 11.54 -0.32
N THR A 406 12.96 11.55 -0.53
CA THR A 406 13.61 10.68 -1.51
C THR A 406 13.82 9.28 -0.92
N GLU A 407 14.19 8.28 -1.72
CA GLU A 407 14.49 6.94 -1.19
C GLU A 407 15.62 6.95 -0.15
N ARG A 408 16.69 7.72 -0.39
CA ARG A 408 17.79 7.88 0.58
C ARG A 408 17.32 8.60 1.85
N ASN A 409 16.49 9.64 1.72
CA ASN A 409 15.94 10.33 2.89
C ASN A 409 14.95 9.45 3.66
N TRP A 410 14.19 8.61 2.95
CA TRP A 410 13.34 7.59 3.55
C TRP A 410 14.16 6.60 4.38
N PHE A 411 15.32 6.17 3.89
CA PHE A 411 16.22 5.28 4.64
C PHE A 411 16.69 5.90 5.96
N HIS A 412 17.16 7.15 5.92
CA HIS A 412 17.57 7.87 7.14
C HIS A 412 16.39 8.13 8.08
N TYR A 413 15.21 8.43 7.53
CA TYR A 413 13.97 8.53 8.29
C TYR A 413 13.66 7.21 8.99
N ALA A 414 13.68 6.09 8.27
CA ALA A 414 13.41 4.76 8.78
C ALA A 414 14.42 4.35 9.86
N ALA A 415 15.72 4.62 9.69
CA ALA A 415 16.74 4.38 10.71
C ALA A 415 16.41 5.11 12.03
N ARG A 416 16.05 6.38 11.94
CA ARG A 416 15.65 7.19 13.10
C ARG A 416 14.39 6.65 13.77
N ILE A 417 13.40 6.22 12.98
CA ILE A 417 12.18 5.61 13.53
C ILE A 417 12.52 4.29 14.22
N TRP A 418 13.38 3.45 13.64
CA TRP A 418 13.80 2.19 14.26
C TRP A 418 14.45 2.41 15.62
N ASP A 419 15.39 3.37 15.71
CA ASP A 419 16.00 3.74 16.98
C ASP A 419 14.99 4.30 17.99
N GLY A 420 14.03 5.10 17.53
CA GLY A 420 12.95 5.63 18.35
C GLY A 420 12.03 4.53 18.89
N VAL A 421 11.68 3.55 18.06
CA VAL A 421 10.87 2.38 18.45
C VAL A 421 11.59 1.53 19.48
N LYS A 422 12.89 1.25 19.29
CA LYS A 422 13.70 0.49 20.28
C LYS A 422 13.76 1.16 21.65
N LYS A 423 13.77 2.50 21.68
CA LYS A 423 13.84 3.32 22.90
C LYS A 423 12.45 3.78 23.40
N SER A 424 11.36 3.27 22.82
CA SER A 424 10.02 3.73 23.12
C SER A 424 9.61 3.38 24.55
N SER A 425 9.15 4.39 25.29
CA SER A 425 8.61 4.22 26.65
C SER A 425 7.34 3.37 26.67
N ALA A 426 6.48 3.50 25.64
CA ALA A 426 5.24 2.74 25.53
C ALA A 426 5.51 1.23 25.38
N LEU A 427 6.51 0.86 24.57
CA LEU A 427 6.94 -0.53 24.44
C LEU A 427 7.62 -1.05 25.72
N ALA A 428 8.41 -0.22 26.39
CA ALA A 428 9.01 -0.57 27.68
C ALA A 428 7.97 -0.73 28.80
N GLU A 429 6.87 0.03 28.76
CA GLU A 429 5.74 -0.14 29.67
C GLU A 429 4.93 -1.40 29.35
N TYR A 430 4.63 -1.64 28.08
CA TYR A 430 3.99 -2.88 27.64
C TYR A 430 4.77 -4.12 28.07
N GLY A 431 6.09 -4.13 27.84
CA GLY A 431 6.97 -5.21 28.26
C GLY A 431 6.97 -5.43 29.77
N ARG A 432 6.88 -4.37 30.57
CA ARG A 432 6.76 -4.45 32.04
C ARG A 432 5.43 -5.02 32.51
N LEU A 433 4.33 -4.76 31.80
CA LEU A 433 3.00 -5.28 32.15
C LEU A 433 2.84 -6.78 31.83
N LEU A 434 3.67 -7.32 30.94
CA LEU A 434 3.73 -8.75 30.63
C LEU A 434 4.66 -9.56 31.56
N GLY A 435 5.55 -8.88 32.30
CA GLY A 435 6.65 -9.46 33.07
C GLY A 435 6.32 -9.84 34.50
#